data_AF-A0AB36GWR3-F1
#
_entry.id   AF-A0AB36GWR3-F1
#
_cell.length_a   1.000
_cell.length_b   1.000
_cell.length_c   1.000
_cell.angle_alpha   90.00
_cell.angle_beta   90.00
_cell.angle_gamma   90.00
#
_symmetry.space_group_name_H-M   'P 1'
#
loop_
_entity.id
_entity.type
_entity.pdbx_description
1 polymer ?
#
loop_
_entity_poly.entity_id
_entity_poly.type
_entity_poly.pdbx_seq_one_letter_code
_entity_poly.pdbx_strand_id
1 'polypeptide(L)'
;MKVREQIGKSVFVLEGYPISSIHGYPDKNDLHIHAAMVKHNIDYLVTNDKALLDYWETSENTDEPLPYVTISADDLLMTYAEKSFGRADRNSLVVRRADLAEIYLFQERYFINKYGELDLCGALERADTPRFAHYLRHHIIPHLSE
;
A
#
# COMPACT_ATOMS: atom_id res chain seq x y z
N MET A 1 -4.42 8.67 -21.93
CA MET A 1 -4.81 9.75 -21.01
C MET A 1 -6.11 9.38 -20.27
N LYS A 2 -6.09 8.47 -19.27
CA LYS A 2 -7.33 8.04 -18.56
C LYS A 2 -7.17 7.73 -17.06
N VAL A 3 -6.24 6.86 -16.63
CA VAL A 3 -6.14 6.49 -15.19
C VAL A 3 -5.61 7.64 -14.33
N ARG A 4 -4.45 8.24 -14.68
CA ARG A 4 -3.83 9.30 -13.86
C ARG A 4 -4.74 10.50 -13.63
N GLU A 5 -5.53 10.90 -14.63
CA GLU A 5 -6.50 11.98 -14.49
C GLU A 5 -7.71 11.59 -13.64
N GLN A 6 -8.18 10.35 -13.75
CA GLN A 6 -9.27 9.84 -12.92
C GLN A 6 -8.85 9.70 -11.45
N ILE A 7 -7.64 9.18 -11.19
CA ILE A 7 -7.04 9.16 -9.85
C ILE A 7 -6.92 10.58 -9.31
N GLY A 8 -6.43 11.54 -10.11
CA GLY A 8 -6.33 12.94 -9.72
C GLY A 8 -7.68 13.63 -9.45
N LYS A 9 -8.79 13.07 -9.94
CA LYS A 9 -10.16 13.54 -9.69
C LYS A 9 -10.86 12.79 -8.56
N SER A 10 -10.20 11.80 -7.94
CA SER A 10 -10.75 10.96 -6.86
C SER A 10 -12.11 10.35 -7.22
N VAL A 11 -12.27 9.87 -8.45
CA VAL A 11 -13.51 9.19 -8.85
C VAL A 11 -13.59 7.80 -8.21
N PHE A 12 -14.77 7.44 -7.70
CA PHE A 12 -15.03 6.14 -7.07
C PHE A 12 -14.98 4.97 -8.05
N VAL A 13 -15.08 5.23 -9.37
CA VAL A 13 -15.12 4.21 -10.42
C VAL A 13 -14.12 4.56 -11.52
N LEU A 14 -13.27 3.59 -11.90
CA LEU A 14 -12.37 3.74 -13.05
C LEU A 14 -13.10 3.37 -14.35
N GLU A 15 -13.45 4.38 -15.15
CA GLU A 15 -14.21 4.18 -16.38
C GLU A 15 -13.31 3.84 -17.59
N GLY A 16 -13.87 3.06 -18.53
CA GLY A 16 -13.24 2.75 -19.82
C GLY A 16 -12.38 1.48 -19.83
N TYR A 17 -12.60 0.60 -18.86
CA TYR A 17 -12.01 -0.73 -18.76
C TYR A 17 -13.11 -1.78 -18.94
N PRO A 18 -12.96 -2.72 -19.90
CA PRO A 18 -13.91 -3.81 -20.02
C PRO A 18 -13.82 -4.68 -18.76
N ILE A 19 -14.92 -4.80 -18.04
CA ILE A 19 -15.02 -5.63 -16.84
C ILE A 19 -15.50 -7.02 -17.27
N SER A 20 -14.68 -8.04 -17.02
CA SER A 20 -15.10 -9.44 -17.03
C SER A 20 -15.59 -9.84 -15.65
N SER A 21 -16.61 -10.70 -15.60
CA SER A 21 -17.00 -11.33 -14.34
C SER A 21 -15.91 -12.31 -13.92
N ILE A 22 -15.44 -12.19 -12.68
CA ILE A 22 -14.50 -13.14 -12.07
C ILE A 22 -15.29 -13.94 -11.02
N HIS A 23 -15.16 -15.27 -11.05
CA HIS A 23 -15.86 -16.14 -10.11
C HIS A 23 -15.39 -15.90 -8.68
N GLY A 24 -16.33 -15.84 -7.73
CA GLY A 24 -16.01 -15.65 -6.31
C GLY A 24 -15.43 -14.27 -5.93
N TYR A 25 -15.32 -13.33 -6.88
CA TYR A 25 -14.74 -12.01 -6.61
C TYR A 25 -15.54 -11.25 -5.53
N PRO A 26 -14.87 -10.72 -4.50
CA PRO A 26 -15.52 -10.30 -3.25
C PRO A 26 -16.41 -9.07 -3.43
N ASP A 27 -15.96 -8.08 -4.20
CA ASP A 27 -16.77 -6.91 -4.57
C ASP A 27 -16.73 -6.68 -6.08
N LYS A 28 -17.87 -6.89 -6.76
CA LYS A 28 -17.97 -6.68 -8.20
C LYS A 28 -17.71 -5.22 -8.61
N ASN A 29 -17.88 -4.26 -7.72
CA ASN A 29 -17.54 -2.87 -8.00
C ASN A 29 -16.03 -2.73 -8.20
N ASP A 30 -15.19 -3.42 -7.44
CA ASP A 30 -13.73 -3.33 -7.56
C ASP A 30 -13.14 -4.03 -8.78
N LEU A 31 -13.95 -4.73 -9.58
CA LEU A 31 -13.49 -5.35 -10.83
C LEU A 31 -12.92 -4.32 -11.82
N HIS A 32 -13.34 -3.05 -11.75
CA HIS A 32 -12.74 -2.00 -12.57
C HIS A 32 -11.26 -1.75 -12.22
N ILE A 33 -10.87 -1.99 -10.96
CA ILE A 33 -9.48 -1.87 -10.51
C ILE A 33 -8.66 -2.98 -11.16
N HIS A 34 -9.09 -4.23 -11.04
CA HIS A 34 -8.44 -5.36 -11.70
C HIS A 34 -8.28 -5.12 -13.22
N ALA A 35 -9.35 -4.73 -13.91
CA ALA A 35 -9.31 -4.49 -15.35
C ALA A 35 -8.33 -3.36 -15.73
N ALA A 36 -8.21 -2.33 -14.89
CA ALA A 36 -7.21 -1.28 -15.08
C ALA A 36 -5.78 -1.76 -14.85
N MET A 37 -5.55 -2.54 -13.78
CA MET A 37 -4.25 -3.13 -13.44
C MET A 37 -3.71 -3.99 -14.58
N VAL A 38 -4.52 -4.92 -15.09
CA VAL A 38 -4.16 -5.79 -16.22
C VAL A 38 -3.87 -5.00 -17.48
N LYS A 39 -4.76 -4.05 -17.84
CA LYS A 39 -4.61 -3.28 -19.08
C LYS A 39 -3.35 -2.41 -19.11
N HIS A 40 -2.92 -1.90 -17.96
CA HIS A 40 -1.73 -1.05 -17.87
C HIS A 40 -0.49 -1.78 -17.37
N ASN A 41 -0.56 -3.10 -17.18
CA ASN A 41 0.55 -3.92 -16.71
C ASN A 41 1.18 -3.36 -15.44
N ILE A 42 0.34 -3.05 -14.44
CA ILE A 42 0.79 -2.51 -13.15
C ILE A 42 1.23 -3.67 -12.25
N ASP A 43 2.42 -3.56 -11.65
CA ASP A 43 3.01 -4.66 -10.87
C ASP A 43 2.43 -4.83 -9.46
N TYR A 44 1.96 -3.75 -8.83
CA TYR A 44 1.49 -3.76 -7.43
C TYR A 44 0.16 -3.04 -7.27
N LEU A 45 -0.82 -3.75 -6.69
CA LEU A 45 -2.03 -3.15 -6.12
C LEU A 45 -1.84 -3.00 -4.62
N VAL A 46 -1.78 -1.75 -4.15
CA VAL A 46 -1.72 -1.43 -2.72
C VAL A 46 -3.14 -1.16 -2.25
N THR A 47 -3.64 -1.96 -1.31
CA THR A 47 -4.99 -1.82 -0.77
C THR A 47 -5.07 -2.34 0.66
N ASN A 48 -5.92 -1.74 1.49
CA ASN A 48 -6.26 -2.27 2.83
C ASN A 48 -7.62 -2.99 2.84
N ASP A 49 -8.23 -3.19 1.67
CA ASP A 49 -9.44 -4.02 1.55
C ASP A 49 -9.08 -5.48 1.81
N LYS A 50 -9.48 -5.98 2.98
CA LYS A 50 -9.19 -7.35 3.43
C LYS A 50 -9.86 -8.39 2.57
N ALA A 51 -11.08 -8.16 2.08
CA ALA A 51 -11.77 -9.14 1.27
C ALA A 51 -11.04 -9.34 -0.07
N LEU A 52 -10.53 -8.25 -0.64
CA LEU A 52 -9.69 -8.29 -1.83
C LEU A 52 -8.34 -8.97 -1.56
N LEU A 53 -7.62 -8.58 -0.50
CA LEU A 53 -6.35 -9.21 -0.12
C LEU A 53 -6.50 -10.72 0.10
N ASP A 54 -7.50 -11.14 0.90
CA ASP A 54 -7.76 -12.55 1.23
C ASP A 54 -8.14 -13.35 -0.02
N TYR A 55 -8.97 -12.78 -0.90
CA TYR A 55 -9.40 -13.43 -2.13
C TYR A 55 -8.23 -13.77 -3.06
N TRP A 56 -7.19 -12.92 -3.09
CA TRP A 56 -6.03 -13.12 -3.97
C TRP A 56 -4.89 -13.91 -3.33
N GLU A 57 -4.77 -13.91 -2.01
CA GLU A 57 -3.84 -14.81 -1.31
C GLU A 57 -4.30 -16.27 -1.39
N THR A 58 -5.61 -16.51 -1.34
CA THR A 58 -6.22 -17.84 -1.42
C THR A 58 -6.44 -18.28 -2.86
N SER A 59 -5.33 -18.37 -3.62
CA SER A 59 -5.22 -18.70 -5.05
C SER A 59 -5.95 -19.97 -5.55
N GLU A 60 -6.74 -20.63 -4.72
CA GLU A 60 -7.71 -21.66 -5.10
C GLU A 60 -8.98 -21.06 -5.74
N ASN A 61 -9.20 -19.74 -5.67
CA ASN A 61 -10.42 -19.08 -6.16
C ASN A 61 -10.33 -18.51 -7.60
N THR A 62 -9.14 -18.49 -8.21
CA THR A 62 -8.96 -18.04 -9.60
C THR A 62 -8.23 -19.14 -10.38
N ASP A 63 -8.83 -19.61 -11.48
CA ASP A 63 -8.20 -20.64 -12.35
C ASP A 63 -6.83 -20.20 -12.92
N GLU A 64 -6.51 -18.91 -12.80
CA GLU A 64 -5.23 -18.30 -13.18
C GLU A 64 -4.70 -17.40 -12.06
N PRO A 65 -3.38 -17.36 -11.83
CA PRO A 65 -2.77 -16.42 -10.89
C PRO A 65 -2.90 -14.99 -11.41
N LEU A 66 -3.01 -14.03 -10.48
CA LEU A 66 -2.99 -12.61 -10.85
C LEU A 66 -1.66 -12.23 -11.54
N PRO A 67 -1.70 -11.35 -12.57
CA PRO A 67 -0.50 -10.84 -13.22
C PRO A 67 0.21 -9.73 -12.42
N TYR A 68 -0.24 -9.44 -11.18
CA TYR A 68 0.29 -8.41 -10.31
C TYR A 68 0.23 -8.86 -8.84
N VAL A 69 1.02 -8.22 -7.99
CA VAL A 69 1.06 -8.48 -6.54
C VAL A 69 0.06 -7.60 -5.82
N THR A 70 -0.66 -8.16 -4.87
CA THR A 70 -1.54 -7.44 -3.95
C THR A 70 -0.84 -7.32 -2.61
N ILE A 71 -0.82 -6.12 -2.03
CA ILE A 71 -0.09 -5.85 -0.79
C ILE A 71 -0.83 -4.81 0.05
N SER A 72 -0.83 -5.00 1.37
CA SER A 72 -1.36 -3.99 2.30
C SER A 72 -0.47 -2.76 2.34
N ALA A 73 -1.01 -1.61 2.74
CA ALA A 73 -0.20 -0.42 2.95
C ALA A 73 0.88 -0.65 4.03
N ASP A 74 0.53 -1.39 5.09
CA ASP A 74 1.45 -1.69 6.19
C ASP A 74 2.60 -2.59 5.71
N ASP A 75 2.28 -3.65 4.96
CA ASP A 75 3.31 -4.55 4.41
C ASP A 75 4.20 -3.82 3.42
N LEU A 76 3.63 -2.97 2.55
CA LEU A 76 4.44 -2.15 1.66
C LEU A 76 5.40 -1.26 2.44
N LEU A 77 4.93 -0.54 3.46
CA LEU A 77 5.80 0.30 4.28
C LEU A 77 6.88 -0.52 5.00
N MET A 78 6.53 -1.71 5.48
CA MET A 78 7.47 -2.64 6.11
C MET A 78 8.54 -3.15 5.15
N THR A 79 8.29 -3.25 3.83
CA THR A 79 9.33 -3.59 2.84
C THR A 79 10.46 -2.55 2.77
N TYR A 80 10.19 -1.30 3.13
CA TYR A 80 11.21 -0.24 3.25
C TYR A 80 11.93 -0.26 4.60
N ALA A 81 11.31 -0.82 5.64
CA ALA A 81 11.84 -0.83 7.00
C ALA A 81 12.71 -2.06 7.31
N GLU A 82 12.34 -3.23 6.80
CA GLU A 82 13.00 -4.48 7.17
C GLU A 82 13.10 -5.46 5.99
N LYS A 83 14.28 -6.10 5.85
CA LYS A 83 14.53 -7.10 4.79
C LYS A 83 13.63 -8.33 4.90
N SER A 84 13.15 -8.63 6.10
CA SER A 84 12.53 -9.90 6.47
C SER A 84 11.12 -10.11 5.91
N PHE A 85 10.45 -9.06 5.41
CA PHE A 85 9.06 -9.13 4.93
C PHE A 85 8.93 -9.16 3.40
N GLY A 86 10.02 -8.99 2.65
CA GLY A 86 10.05 -9.30 1.23
C GLY A 86 10.39 -10.77 1.03
N ARG A 87 9.56 -11.53 0.31
CA ARG A 87 10.00 -12.80 -0.30
C ARG A 87 11.37 -12.54 -0.92
N ALA A 88 12.36 -13.34 -0.53
CA ALA A 88 13.76 -13.15 -0.85
C ALA A 88 14.00 -13.04 -2.37
N ASP A 89 13.87 -11.83 -2.91
CA ASP A 89 14.35 -11.46 -4.21
C ASP A 89 15.31 -10.27 -4.09
N ARG A 90 16.09 -10.07 -5.14
CA ARG A 90 17.27 -9.21 -5.17
C ARG A 90 16.97 -7.71 -5.16
N ASN A 91 15.70 -7.29 -4.98
CA ASN A 91 15.27 -5.90 -5.00
C ASN A 91 14.71 -5.44 -3.64
N SER A 92 15.48 -5.66 -2.57
CA SER A 92 15.15 -5.10 -1.25
C SER A 92 15.07 -3.57 -1.32
N LEU A 93 13.86 -3.02 -1.16
CA LEU A 93 13.59 -1.58 -1.07
C LEU A 93 14.00 -1.00 0.30
N VAL A 94 14.74 -1.75 1.11
CA VAL A 94 15.07 -1.34 2.47
C VAL A 94 15.89 -0.08 2.45
N VAL A 95 15.30 0.97 3.03
CA VAL A 95 15.89 2.28 3.16
C VAL A 95 16.87 2.25 4.32
N ARG A 96 18.00 2.95 4.20
CA ARG A 96 18.94 3.04 5.32
C ARG A 96 18.23 3.72 6.49
N ARG A 97 18.52 3.28 7.71
CA ARG A 97 17.86 3.82 8.92
C ARG A 97 17.94 5.34 9.03
N ALA A 98 19.09 5.93 8.64
CA ALA A 98 19.28 7.39 8.62
C ALA A 98 18.35 8.08 7.61
N ASP A 99 18.21 7.54 6.40
CA ASP A 99 17.31 8.11 5.38
C ASP A 99 15.84 7.97 5.83
N LEU A 100 15.48 6.84 6.47
CA LEU A 100 14.13 6.64 7.02
C LEU A 100 13.82 7.61 8.17
N ALA A 101 14.82 7.93 8.99
CA ALA A 101 14.73 8.97 10.02
C ALA A 101 14.48 10.36 9.43
N GLU A 102 15.21 10.73 8.36
CA GLU A 102 14.99 12.00 7.66
C GLU A 102 13.59 12.07 7.04
N ILE A 103 13.13 10.99 6.40
CA ILE A 103 11.78 10.88 5.85
C ILE A 103 10.75 11.05 6.97
N TYR A 104 10.92 10.37 8.11
CA TYR A 104 10.03 10.49 9.25
C TYR A 104 9.92 11.95 9.72
N LEU A 105 11.05 12.63 9.98
CA LEU A 105 11.06 14.03 10.42
C LEU A 105 10.41 14.97 9.40
N PHE A 106 10.60 14.71 8.11
CA PHE A 106 9.93 15.46 7.06
C PHE A 106 8.40 15.25 7.08
N GLN A 107 7.96 14.00 7.17
CA GLN A 107 6.54 13.65 7.19
C GLN A 107 5.85 14.14 8.46
N GLU A 108 6.51 14.07 9.62
CA GLU A 108 5.99 14.58 10.88
C GLU A 108 5.74 16.09 10.78
N ARG A 109 6.73 16.86 10.33
CA ARG A 109 6.57 18.31 10.12
C ARG A 109 5.45 18.63 9.14
N TYR A 110 5.36 17.89 8.04
CA TYR A 110 4.28 18.07 7.07
C TYR A 110 2.91 17.75 7.69
N PHE A 111 2.81 16.67 8.44
CA PHE A 111 1.57 16.23 9.08
C PHE A 111 1.07 17.25 10.10
N ILE A 112 1.97 17.77 10.94
CA ILE A 112 1.68 18.86 11.89
C ILE A 112 1.19 20.10 11.14
N ASN A 113 1.92 20.54 10.11
CA ASN A 113 1.58 21.75 9.37
C ASN A 113 0.24 21.65 8.62
N LYS A 114 -0.09 20.46 8.11
CA LYS A 114 -1.29 20.24 7.30
C LYS A 114 -2.53 19.95 8.13
N TYR A 115 -2.40 19.18 9.21
CA TYR A 115 -3.53 18.65 9.96
C TYR A 115 -3.59 19.11 11.42
N GLY A 116 -2.54 19.77 11.94
CA GLY A 116 -2.46 20.21 13.33
C GLY A 116 -2.32 19.08 14.35
N GLU A 117 -1.97 17.87 13.91
CA GLU A 117 -1.84 16.69 14.76
C GLU A 117 -0.36 16.35 14.99
N LEU A 118 -0.01 16.08 16.25
CA LEU A 118 1.37 15.80 16.68
C LEU A 118 1.73 14.31 16.68
N ASP A 119 0.75 13.40 16.58
CA ASP A 119 0.97 11.94 16.66
C ASP A 119 0.86 11.29 15.29
N LEU A 120 1.91 11.44 14.46
CA LEU A 120 1.99 10.79 13.15
C LEU A 120 1.88 9.26 13.27
N CYS A 121 2.48 8.65 14.30
CA CYS A 121 2.40 7.20 14.47
C CYS A 121 0.99 6.73 14.84
N GLY A 122 0.27 7.48 15.67
CA GLY A 122 -1.14 7.20 15.96
C GLY A 122 -2.03 7.37 14.73
N ALA A 123 -1.73 8.34 13.87
CA ALA A 123 -2.41 8.48 12.59
C ALA A 123 -2.15 7.30 11.65
N LEU A 124 -0.92 6.80 11.60
CA LEU A 124 -0.54 5.59 10.84
C LEU A 124 -1.28 4.35 11.35
N GLU A 125 -1.40 4.17 12.67
CA GLU A 125 -2.18 3.07 13.26
C GLU A 125 -3.65 3.11 12.86
N ARG A 126 -4.27 4.30 12.90
CA ARG A 126 -5.66 4.48 12.47
C ARG A 126 -5.84 4.33 10.96
N ALA A 127 -4.77 4.45 10.18
CA ALA A 127 -4.75 4.23 8.74
C ALA A 127 -4.39 2.78 8.35
N ASP A 128 -4.54 1.83 9.27
CA ASP A 128 -4.22 0.41 9.09
C ASP A 128 -2.74 0.14 8.73
N THR A 129 -1.82 0.94 9.29
CA THR A 129 -0.36 0.70 9.20
C THR A 129 0.34 0.51 10.56
N PRO A 130 -0.20 -0.34 11.46
CA PRO A 130 0.27 -0.44 12.84
C PRO A 130 1.68 -1.01 12.98
N ARG A 131 2.12 -1.92 12.11
CA ARG A 131 3.46 -2.52 12.21
C ARG A 131 4.53 -1.51 11.85
N PHE A 132 4.30 -0.72 10.80
CA PHE A 132 5.21 0.35 10.45
C PHE A 132 5.25 1.44 11.52
N ALA A 133 4.10 1.83 12.07
CA ALA A 133 4.04 2.76 13.20
C ALA A 133 4.82 2.24 14.42
N HIS A 134 4.66 0.96 14.76
CA HIS A 134 5.42 0.30 15.81
C HIS A 134 6.92 0.32 15.50
N TYR A 135 7.33 -0.02 14.28
CA TYR A 135 8.73 0.02 13.86
C TYR A 135 9.35 1.40 14.05
N LEU A 136 8.66 2.46 13.61
CA LEU A 136 9.12 3.84 13.79
C LEU A 136 9.35 4.18 15.27
N ARG A 137 8.39 3.86 16.14
CA ARG A 137 8.48 4.13 17.59
C ARG A 137 9.61 3.38 18.28
N HIS A 138 10.01 2.21 17.81
CA HIS A 138 11.01 1.38 18.48
C HIS A 138 12.41 1.46 17.85
N HIS A 139 12.50 1.79 16.56
CA HIS A 139 13.75 1.69 15.81
C HIS A 139 14.20 2.98 15.14
N ILE A 140 13.32 3.97 14.99
CA ILE A 140 13.64 5.26 14.36
C ILE A 140 13.63 6.37 15.39
N ILE A 141 12.46 6.64 15.99
CA ILE A 141 12.23 7.77 16.90
C ILE A 141 13.21 7.80 18.08
N PRO A 142 13.53 6.69 18.77
CA PRO A 142 14.45 6.70 19.91
C PRO A 142 15.89 7.12 19.57
N HIS A 143 16.19 7.27 18.28
CA HIS A 143 17.52 7.58 17.79
C HIS A 143 17.55 8.84 16.91
N LEU A 144 16.44 9.56 16.83
CA LEU A 144 16.44 10.94 16.36
C LEU A 144 17.17 11.73 17.45
N SER A 145 18.33 12.30 17.09
CA SER A 145 19.07 13.15 18.02
C SER A 145 18.21 14.37 18.36
N GLU A 146 18.24 14.83 19.62
CA GLU A 146 17.66 16.13 20.01
C GLU A 146 18.27 17.29 19.21
#